data_AF-A0A124ENB8-F1
#
_entry.id   AF-A0A124ENB8-F1
#
_cell.length_a   1.000
_cell.length_b   1.000
_cell.length_c   1.000
_cell.angle_alpha   90.00
_cell.angle_beta   90.00
_cell.angle_gamma   90.00
#
_symmetry.space_group_name_H-M   'P 1'
#
loop_
_entity.id
_entity.type
_entity.pdbx_description
1 polymer ?
#
loop_
_entity_poly.entity_id
_entity_poly.type
_entity_poly.pdbx_seq_one_letter_code
_entity_poly.pdbx_strand_id
1 'polypeptide(L)'
;MADTLYADVSEWQAGVDDSYQYPVLCIRSNDGTYRDRQWRNNYDWCRRSADDGRLTFFLVYFVWRPNWRETVATFRDQVGTPHPRMAVMLDVESWGGQIRGDRSAEINASCREIGAFVGSTAKVIGYGNVGDLNTLWPHKPPGLRVVVAAYGYNPPYPGKVAHQYTDGTGYGGGLPEGAPPFGNCDMNSADGLAPDVFAGACGITVKRREFLDKMAARGQTCRP
;
A
#
# COMPACT_ATOMS: atom_id res chain seq x y z
N MET A 1 10.08 -19.25 1.54
CA MET A 1 10.15 -18.02 0.73
C MET A 1 10.30 -16.86 1.69
N ALA A 2 11.12 -15.86 1.34
CA ALA A 2 11.28 -14.69 2.20
C ALA A 2 9.99 -13.87 2.18
N ASP A 3 9.52 -13.49 3.36
CA ASP A 3 8.37 -12.62 3.52
C ASP A 3 8.72 -11.18 3.11
N THR A 4 7.77 -10.48 2.49
CA THR A 4 7.96 -9.07 2.12
C THR A 4 7.50 -8.20 3.27
N LEU A 5 8.45 -7.59 3.96
CA LEU A 5 8.18 -6.54 4.94
C LEU A 5 8.16 -5.17 4.26
N TYR A 6 7.30 -4.27 4.72
CA TYR A 6 7.25 -2.89 4.24
C TYR A 6 6.60 -1.95 5.26
N ALA A 7 7.00 -0.68 5.23
CA ALA A 7 6.33 0.38 5.98
C ALA A 7 5.16 0.95 5.19
N ASP A 8 4.15 1.43 5.90
CA ASP A 8 3.21 2.42 5.38
C ASP A 8 3.32 3.71 6.18
N VAL A 9 3.33 4.86 5.49
CA VAL A 9 3.66 6.16 6.09
C VAL A 9 2.84 7.31 5.52
N SER A 10 2.73 8.35 6.33
CA SER A 10 2.03 9.59 6.00
C SER A 10 2.85 10.81 6.45
N GLU A 11 2.20 11.97 6.51
CA GLU A 11 2.81 13.22 6.98
C GLU A 11 3.33 13.20 8.43
N TRP A 12 2.96 12.17 9.19
CA TRP A 12 3.36 12.02 10.60
C TRP A 12 4.77 11.46 10.73
N GLN A 13 5.31 10.86 9.66
CA GLN A 13 6.69 10.41 9.60
C GLN A 13 7.55 11.43 8.84
N ALA A 14 8.88 11.31 9.02
CA ALA A 14 9.83 12.02 8.17
C ALA A 14 9.63 11.62 6.70
N GLY A 15 9.98 12.52 5.78
CA GLY A 15 10.02 12.18 4.37
C GLY A 15 10.99 11.02 4.11
N VAL A 16 10.60 10.07 3.27
CA VAL A 16 11.46 8.93 2.90
C VAL A 16 12.76 9.41 2.24
N ASP A 17 13.84 8.69 2.51
CA ASP A 17 15.14 8.85 1.88
C ASP A 17 15.79 7.49 1.57
N ASP A 18 17.04 7.54 1.12
CA ASP A 18 17.79 6.36 0.68
C ASP A 18 18.20 5.39 1.81
N SER A 19 17.93 5.72 3.08
CA SER A 19 18.06 4.79 4.21
C SER A 19 16.94 3.75 4.27
N TYR A 20 15.83 3.97 3.55
CA TYR A 20 14.75 2.97 3.46
C TYR A 20 15.22 1.70 2.77
N GLN A 21 15.06 0.57 3.47
CA GLN A 21 15.71 -0.70 3.12
C GLN A 21 14.79 -1.74 2.47
N TYR A 22 13.47 -1.56 2.54
CA TYR A 22 12.52 -2.57 2.08
C TYR A 22 12.17 -2.41 0.58
N PRO A 23 11.85 -3.51 -0.12
CA PRO A 23 11.58 -3.48 -1.57
C PRO A 23 10.19 -2.95 -1.94
N VAL A 24 9.35 -2.67 -0.94
CA VAL A 24 7.99 -2.12 -1.10
C VAL A 24 7.84 -1.00 -0.07
N LEU A 25 7.11 0.05 -0.43
CA LEU A 25 6.73 1.15 0.46
C LEU A 25 5.29 1.54 0.15
N CYS A 26 4.51 1.87 1.19
CA CYS A 26 3.19 2.44 1.05
C CYS A 26 3.16 3.88 1.57
N ILE A 27 2.62 4.83 0.79
CA ILE A 27 2.64 6.25 1.13
C ILE A 27 1.25 6.87 1.03
N ARG A 28 0.89 7.75 1.97
CA ARG A 28 -0.38 8.47 1.91
C ARG A 28 -0.32 9.61 0.90
N SER A 29 -1.33 9.73 0.05
CA SER A 29 -1.54 10.90 -0.79
C SER A 29 -2.47 11.92 -0.14
N ASN A 30 -3.61 11.48 0.38
CA ASN A 30 -4.63 12.37 0.94
C ASN A 30 -5.50 11.66 1.97
N ASP A 31 -6.09 12.48 2.84
CA ASP A 31 -7.22 12.13 3.67
C ASP A 31 -8.44 12.94 3.22
N GLY A 32 -9.41 12.30 2.55
CA GLY A 32 -10.47 13.04 1.88
C GLY A 32 -9.88 14.05 0.89
N THR A 33 -10.12 15.34 1.09
CA THR A 33 -9.51 16.42 0.30
C THR A 33 -8.26 17.04 0.93
N TYR A 34 -7.86 16.61 2.13
CA TYR A 34 -6.64 17.05 2.78
C TYR A 34 -5.44 16.36 2.14
N ARG A 35 -4.48 17.14 1.66
CA ARG A 35 -3.27 16.63 0.98
C ARG A 35 -2.17 16.36 1.98
N ASP A 36 -1.58 15.18 1.89
CA ASP A 36 -0.49 14.78 2.78
C ASP A 36 0.72 15.69 2.58
N ARG A 37 1.28 16.25 3.67
CA ARG A 37 2.39 17.21 3.59
C ARG A 37 3.69 16.60 3.10
N GLN A 38 3.88 15.29 3.26
CA GLN A 38 5.06 14.58 2.76
C GLN A 38 4.86 14.01 1.35
N TRP A 39 3.66 14.18 0.76
CA TRP A 39 3.29 13.60 -0.53
C TRP A 39 4.37 13.78 -1.59
N ARG A 40 4.79 15.04 -1.82
CA ARG A 40 5.73 15.34 -2.91
C ARG A 40 7.08 14.65 -2.71
N ASN A 41 7.63 14.71 -1.49
CA ASN A 41 8.88 14.02 -1.17
C ASN A 41 8.75 12.51 -1.41
N ASN A 42 7.71 11.92 -0.82
CA ASN A 42 7.52 10.48 -0.79
C ASN A 42 7.20 9.90 -2.17
N TYR A 43 6.33 10.56 -2.94
CA TYR A 43 5.96 10.12 -4.27
C TYR A 43 7.11 10.28 -5.26
N ASP A 44 7.82 11.42 -5.23
CA ASP A 44 8.97 11.64 -6.12
C ASP A 44 10.09 10.62 -5.83
N TRP A 45 10.33 10.30 -4.56
CA TRP A 45 11.28 9.24 -4.19
C TRP A 45 10.82 7.85 -4.64
N CYS A 46 9.54 7.49 -4.41
CA CYS A 46 9.00 6.20 -4.82
C CYS A 46 9.12 5.97 -6.34
N ARG A 47 8.84 7.00 -7.14
CA ARG A 47 8.96 6.93 -8.61
C ARG A 47 10.40 6.62 -9.02
N ARG A 48 11.37 7.43 -8.57
CA ARG A 48 12.80 7.21 -8.88
C ARG A 48 13.28 5.85 -8.39
N SER A 49 12.93 5.48 -7.16
CA SER A 49 13.33 4.21 -6.56
C SER A 49 12.73 3.01 -7.29
N ALA A 50 11.52 3.13 -7.83
CA ALA A 50 10.91 2.09 -8.66
C ALA A 50 11.57 2.00 -10.04
N ASP A 51 11.90 3.13 -10.67
CA ASP A 51 12.63 3.19 -11.94
C ASP A 51 14.02 2.56 -11.83
N ASP A 52 14.74 2.84 -10.73
CA ASP A 52 16.09 2.33 -10.48
C ASP A 52 16.11 0.89 -9.95
N GLY A 53 14.94 0.33 -9.63
CA GLY A 53 14.78 -1.05 -9.15
C GLY A 53 15.10 -1.23 -7.66
N ARG A 54 15.21 -0.14 -6.89
CA ARG A 54 15.25 -0.20 -5.41
C ARG A 54 13.92 -0.68 -4.86
N LEU A 55 12.82 -0.13 -5.37
CA LEU A 55 11.48 -0.65 -5.10
C LEU A 55 11.07 -1.62 -6.20
N THR A 56 10.56 -2.78 -5.81
CA THR A 56 9.89 -3.71 -6.72
C THR A 56 8.59 -3.08 -7.22
N PHE A 57 7.83 -2.49 -6.30
CA PHE A 57 6.67 -1.65 -6.57
C PHE A 57 6.38 -0.79 -5.33
N PHE A 58 5.42 0.12 -5.43
CA PHE A 58 4.95 0.89 -4.28
C PHE A 58 3.44 1.03 -4.30
N LEU A 59 2.89 1.29 -3.12
CA LEU A 59 1.48 1.51 -2.89
C LEU A 59 1.28 2.99 -2.58
N VAL A 60 0.28 3.61 -3.19
CA VAL A 60 -0.23 4.91 -2.74
C VAL A 60 -1.58 4.67 -2.11
N TYR A 61 -1.76 5.11 -0.88
CA TYR A 61 -3.06 5.04 -0.22
C TYR A 61 -3.67 6.41 -0.02
N PHE A 62 -5.00 6.44 0.04
CA PHE A 62 -5.72 7.58 0.56
C PHE A 62 -6.78 7.10 1.53
N VAL A 63 -7.05 7.90 2.55
CA VAL A 63 -8.16 7.65 3.46
C VAL A 63 -9.45 7.87 2.69
N TRP A 64 -10.24 6.80 2.55
CA TRP A 64 -11.53 6.89 1.91
C TRP A 64 -12.49 7.68 2.81
N ARG A 65 -13.17 8.67 2.22
CA ARG A 65 -14.17 9.50 2.91
C ARG A 65 -15.48 9.52 2.12
N PRO A 66 -16.63 9.80 2.77
CA PRO A 66 -17.94 9.84 2.09
C PRO A 66 -18.04 10.84 0.92
N ASN A 67 -17.24 11.91 0.93
CA ASN A 67 -16.99 12.77 -0.23
C ASN A 67 -16.01 12.12 -1.21
N TRP A 68 -16.31 10.88 -1.59
CA TRP A 68 -15.36 9.99 -2.26
C TRP A 68 -14.98 10.50 -3.65
N ARG A 69 -15.87 11.22 -4.35
CA ARG A 69 -15.56 11.78 -5.67
C ARG A 69 -14.49 12.85 -5.59
N GLU A 70 -14.61 13.74 -4.61
CA GLU A 70 -13.63 14.79 -4.31
C GLU A 70 -12.32 14.20 -3.79
N THR A 71 -12.41 13.12 -3.01
CA THR A 71 -11.26 12.35 -2.53
C THR A 71 -10.47 11.74 -3.70
N VAL A 72 -11.16 11.05 -4.62
CA VAL A 72 -10.59 10.43 -5.81
C VAL A 72 -10.10 11.51 -6.80
N ALA A 73 -10.77 12.66 -6.90
CA ALA A 73 -10.29 13.80 -7.69
C ALA A 73 -8.99 14.37 -7.12
N THR A 74 -8.91 14.55 -5.81
CA THR A 74 -7.70 15.00 -5.10
C THR A 74 -6.54 14.03 -5.31
N PHE A 75 -6.80 12.73 -5.18
CA PHE A 75 -5.83 11.68 -5.48
C PHE A 75 -5.28 11.80 -6.91
N ARG A 76 -6.17 11.89 -7.91
CA ARG A 76 -5.79 11.98 -9.33
C ARG A 76 -4.95 13.21 -9.64
N ASP A 77 -5.35 14.36 -9.09
CA ASP A 77 -4.62 15.61 -9.25
C ASP A 77 -3.19 15.52 -8.68
N GLN A 78 -3.05 14.90 -7.51
CA GLN A 78 -1.74 14.71 -6.86
C GLN A 78 -0.84 13.70 -7.58
N VAL A 79 -1.41 12.63 -8.11
CA VAL A 79 -0.67 11.57 -8.82
C VAL A 79 -0.26 12.00 -10.23
N GLY A 80 -1.10 12.79 -10.90
CA GLY A 80 -0.90 13.16 -12.30
C GLY A 80 -0.95 11.93 -13.21
N THR A 81 0.20 11.54 -13.76
CA THR A 81 0.33 10.28 -14.51
C THR A 81 0.77 9.14 -13.59
N PRO A 82 -0.06 8.09 -13.43
CA PRO A 82 0.28 6.92 -12.61
C PRO A 82 1.57 6.25 -13.07
N HIS A 83 2.45 5.93 -12.11
CA HIS A 83 3.63 5.13 -12.39
C HIS A 83 3.24 3.67 -12.67
N PRO A 84 3.86 2.97 -13.66
CA PRO A 84 3.47 1.60 -14.03
C PRO A 84 3.59 0.59 -12.87
N ARG A 85 4.52 0.82 -11.94
CA ARG A 85 4.73 0.02 -10.71
C ARG A 85 4.04 0.59 -9.46
N MET A 86 3.04 1.44 -9.63
CA MET A 86 2.19 1.93 -8.54
C MET A 86 0.89 1.14 -8.48
N ALA A 87 0.57 0.62 -7.30
CA ALA A 87 -0.77 0.16 -6.94
C ALA A 87 -1.41 1.16 -5.98
N VAL A 88 -2.73 1.09 -5.82
CA VAL A 88 -3.52 2.00 -4.99
C VAL A 88 -4.24 1.23 -3.90
N MET A 89 -4.15 1.72 -2.67
CA MET A 89 -4.83 1.14 -1.52
C MET A 89 -5.92 2.09 -1.03
N LEU A 90 -7.16 1.60 -0.99
CA LEU A 90 -8.29 2.30 -0.37
C LEU A 90 -8.27 2.00 1.12
N ASP A 91 -7.89 2.99 1.92
CA ASP A 91 -7.95 2.88 3.38
C ASP A 91 -9.41 3.10 3.84
N VAL A 92 -10.05 1.99 4.24
CA VAL A 92 -11.46 1.92 4.64
C VAL A 92 -11.53 1.58 6.12
N GLU A 93 -11.58 2.63 6.93
CA GLU A 93 -11.73 2.54 8.38
C GLU A 93 -12.87 3.43 8.88
N SER A 94 -13.35 3.18 10.10
CA SER A 94 -14.44 3.96 10.69
C SER A 94 -14.02 5.34 11.15
N TRP A 95 -12.71 5.59 11.33
CA TRP A 95 -12.14 6.85 11.81
C TRP A 95 -12.82 7.36 13.08
N GLY A 96 -12.83 6.53 14.13
CA GLY A 96 -13.51 6.85 15.39
C GLY A 96 -15.04 6.95 15.22
N GLY A 97 -15.59 6.24 14.24
CA GLY A 97 -17.02 6.27 13.91
C GLY A 97 -17.47 7.50 13.14
N GLN A 98 -16.57 8.25 12.51
CA GLN A 98 -16.94 9.29 11.53
C GLN A 98 -17.54 8.68 10.26
N ILE A 99 -17.10 7.48 9.90
CA ILE A 99 -17.65 6.71 8.78
C ILE A 99 -18.46 5.55 9.37
N ARG A 100 -19.70 5.40 8.90
CA ARG A 100 -20.65 4.41 9.42
C ARG A 100 -21.51 3.83 8.32
N GLY A 101 -22.03 2.64 8.62
CA GLY A 101 -22.96 1.89 7.78
C GLY A 101 -22.27 1.26 6.58
N ASP A 102 -23.04 0.48 5.81
CA ASP A 102 -22.57 -0.09 4.56
C ASP A 102 -22.32 1.01 3.52
N ARG A 103 -21.07 1.11 3.06
CA ARG A 103 -20.56 2.02 2.02
C ARG A 103 -20.05 1.28 0.80
N SER A 104 -20.41 0.01 0.65
CA SER A 104 -19.91 -0.85 -0.42
C SER A 104 -20.16 -0.27 -1.80
N ALA A 105 -21.30 0.37 -2.04
CA ALA A 105 -21.63 0.95 -3.34
C ALA A 105 -20.63 2.07 -3.72
N GLU A 106 -20.36 2.99 -2.80
CA GLU A 106 -19.46 4.12 -2.99
C GLU A 106 -17.99 3.70 -3.03
N ILE A 107 -17.58 2.77 -2.17
CA ILE A 107 -16.22 2.22 -2.19
C ILE A 107 -15.97 1.43 -3.49
N ASN A 108 -16.95 0.64 -3.95
CA ASN A 108 -16.85 -0.07 -5.24
C ASN A 108 -16.81 0.89 -6.43
N ALA A 109 -17.53 2.01 -6.36
CA ALA A 109 -17.43 3.07 -7.36
C ALA A 109 -16.03 3.70 -7.37
N SER A 110 -15.49 3.98 -6.19
CA SER A 110 -14.12 4.48 -6.02
C SER A 110 -13.09 3.50 -6.61
N CYS A 111 -13.25 2.19 -6.36
CA CYS A 111 -12.40 1.15 -6.96
C CYS A 111 -12.39 1.21 -8.49
N ARG A 112 -13.57 1.32 -9.11
CA ARG A 112 -13.68 1.37 -10.58
C ARG A 112 -13.06 2.64 -11.14
N GLU A 113 -13.28 3.78 -10.50
CA GLU A 113 -12.78 5.06 -10.98
C GLU A 113 -11.25 5.18 -10.86
N ILE A 114 -10.70 4.75 -9.72
CA ILE A 114 -9.25 4.63 -9.55
C ILE A 114 -8.69 3.59 -10.52
N GLY A 115 -9.35 2.44 -10.66
CA GLY A 115 -8.94 1.38 -11.58
C GLY A 115 -8.84 1.87 -13.02
N ALA A 116 -9.83 2.64 -13.49
CA ALA A 116 -9.78 3.27 -14.81
C ALA A 116 -8.59 4.24 -14.94
N PHE A 117 -8.30 5.01 -13.88
CA PHE A 117 -7.18 5.95 -13.87
C PHE A 117 -5.82 5.26 -13.88
N VAL A 118 -5.61 4.20 -13.09
CA VAL A 118 -4.33 3.46 -13.02
C VAL A 118 -4.22 2.34 -14.06
N GLY A 119 -5.25 2.20 -14.91
CA GLY A 119 -5.33 1.29 -16.05
C GLY A 119 -5.89 -0.10 -15.75
N SER A 120 -6.11 -0.47 -14.48
CA SER A 120 -6.80 -1.71 -14.11
C SER A 120 -7.29 -1.68 -12.67
N THR A 121 -8.48 -2.25 -12.41
CA THR A 121 -8.97 -2.49 -11.04
C THR A 121 -8.12 -3.52 -10.28
N ALA A 122 -7.32 -4.35 -10.97
CA ALA A 122 -6.40 -5.28 -10.32
C ALA A 122 -5.26 -4.56 -9.55
N LYS A 123 -5.01 -3.28 -9.87
CA LYS A 123 -4.06 -2.42 -9.15
C LYS A 123 -4.67 -1.72 -7.94
N VAL A 124 -5.94 -1.98 -7.64
CA VAL A 124 -6.65 -1.36 -6.53
C VAL A 124 -6.92 -2.41 -5.46
N ILE A 125 -6.41 -2.18 -4.26
CA ILE A 125 -6.56 -3.06 -3.10
C ILE A 125 -7.30 -2.32 -1.98
N GLY A 126 -7.89 -3.07 -1.06
CA GLY A 126 -8.51 -2.52 0.14
C GLY A 126 -7.57 -2.56 1.35
N TYR A 127 -7.84 -1.73 2.33
CA TYR A 127 -7.23 -1.78 3.66
C TYR A 127 -8.29 -1.56 4.74
N GLY A 128 -8.08 -2.18 5.90
CA GLY A 128 -8.84 -1.94 7.11
C GLY A 128 -8.73 -3.09 8.10
N ASN A 129 -9.16 -2.88 9.33
CA ASN A 129 -9.37 -3.97 10.28
C ASN A 129 -10.62 -4.80 9.89
N VAL A 130 -10.73 -6.03 10.42
CA VAL A 130 -11.83 -6.96 10.08
C VAL A 130 -13.22 -6.36 10.37
N GLY A 131 -13.34 -5.59 11.46
CA GLY A 131 -14.60 -4.94 11.84
C GLY A 131 -15.05 -3.90 10.81
N ASP A 132 -14.15 -2.99 10.45
CA ASP A 132 -14.42 -1.95 9.46
C ASP A 132 -14.66 -2.55 8.07
N LEU A 133 -13.85 -3.53 7.66
CA LEU A 133 -14.07 -4.22 6.40
C LEU A 133 -15.44 -4.91 6.33
N ASN A 134 -15.90 -5.54 7.41
CA ASN A 134 -17.19 -6.23 7.44
C ASN A 134 -18.40 -5.29 7.57
N THR A 135 -18.22 -4.13 8.20
CA THR A 135 -19.33 -3.19 8.46
C THR A 135 -19.44 -2.10 7.41
N LEU A 136 -18.32 -1.54 6.95
CA LEU A 136 -18.28 -0.47 5.97
C LEU A 136 -18.24 -0.98 4.53
N TRP A 137 -17.68 -2.17 4.31
CA TRP A 137 -17.55 -2.74 2.97
C TRP A 137 -18.00 -4.20 2.86
N PRO A 138 -19.16 -4.62 3.39
CA PRO A 138 -19.59 -6.02 3.34
C PRO A 138 -19.67 -6.61 1.91
N HIS A 139 -19.95 -5.79 0.90
CA HIS A 139 -20.11 -6.23 -0.49
C HIS A 139 -18.91 -5.83 -1.37
N LYS A 140 -17.78 -6.53 -1.17
CA LYS A 140 -16.54 -6.32 -1.93
C LYS A 140 -16.63 -6.91 -3.36
N PRO A 141 -15.93 -6.33 -4.35
CA PRO A 141 -15.82 -6.94 -5.67
C PRO A 141 -15.10 -8.30 -5.58
N PRO A 142 -15.51 -9.32 -6.36
CA PRO A 142 -14.81 -10.59 -6.40
C PRO A 142 -13.32 -10.41 -6.78
N GLY A 143 -12.44 -11.12 -6.09
CA GLY A 143 -11.00 -11.10 -6.35
C GLY A 143 -10.26 -9.87 -5.81
N LEU A 144 -10.94 -8.93 -5.14
CA LEU A 144 -10.29 -7.81 -4.45
C LEU A 144 -9.24 -8.33 -3.47
N ARG A 145 -8.03 -7.77 -3.54
CA ARG A 145 -6.97 -8.02 -2.57
C ARG A 145 -7.07 -7.01 -1.42
N VAL A 146 -6.74 -7.44 -0.22
CA VAL A 146 -6.78 -6.57 0.96
C VAL A 146 -5.53 -6.70 1.81
N VAL A 147 -5.14 -5.59 2.41
CA VAL A 147 -4.25 -5.53 3.57
C VAL A 147 -5.13 -5.46 4.81
N VAL A 148 -4.91 -6.32 5.79
CA VAL A 148 -5.70 -6.32 7.03
C VAL A 148 -4.88 -5.72 8.15
N ALA A 149 -5.44 -4.77 8.90
CA ALA A 149 -4.82 -4.27 10.12
C ALA A 149 -5.23 -5.14 11.32
N ALA A 150 -4.24 -5.67 12.05
CA ALA A 150 -4.48 -6.47 13.25
C ALA A 150 -3.22 -6.54 14.14
N TYR A 151 -3.16 -5.80 15.24
CA TYR A 151 -1.94 -5.79 16.05
C TYR A 151 -1.92 -6.96 17.04
N GLY A 152 -0.82 -7.71 17.06
CA GLY A 152 -0.57 -8.80 18.01
C GLY A 152 -1.14 -10.15 17.60
N TYR A 153 -1.79 -10.24 16.45
CA TYR A 153 -2.30 -11.48 15.85
C TYR A 153 -2.47 -11.32 14.35
N ASN A 154 -2.57 -12.42 13.61
CA ASN A 154 -2.72 -12.39 12.16
C ASN A 154 -3.97 -13.15 11.70
N PRO A 155 -5.15 -12.50 11.59
CA PRO A 155 -6.39 -13.19 11.26
C PRO A 155 -6.43 -13.61 9.78
N PRO A 156 -7.07 -14.75 9.46
CA PRO A 156 -7.46 -15.03 8.10
C PRO A 156 -8.57 -14.08 7.66
N TYR A 157 -8.52 -13.61 6.42
CA TYR A 157 -9.58 -12.78 5.84
C TYR A 157 -9.66 -13.02 4.31
N PRO A 158 -10.87 -13.09 3.71
CA PRO A 158 -11.00 -13.32 2.27
C PRO A 158 -10.25 -12.28 1.43
N GLY A 159 -9.37 -12.75 0.56
CA GLY A 159 -8.57 -11.89 -0.31
C GLY A 159 -7.36 -11.22 0.36
N LYS A 160 -7.06 -11.52 1.64
CA LYS A 160 -5.89 -10.98 2.33
C LYS A 160 -4.60 -11.36 1.60
N VAL A 161 -3.76 -10.37 1.34
CA VAL A 161 -2.43 -10.52 0.73
C VAL A 161 -1.31 -9.95 1.60
N ALA A 162 -1.66 -9.12 2.58
CA ALA A 162 -0.72 -8.61 3.56
C ALA A 162 -1.46 -8.26 4.86
N HIS A 163 -0.67 -8.03 5.91
CA HIS A 163 -1.10 -7.78 7.26
C HIS A 163 -0.27 -6.63 7.83
N GLN A 164 -0.93 -5.55 8.26
CA GLN A 164 -0.30 -4.52 9.07
C GLN A 164 -0.29 -5.00 10.53
N TYR A 165 0.91 -5.32 11.03
CA TYR A 165 1.07 -6.08 12.27
C TYR A 165 1.44 -5.21 13.48
N THR A 166 1.86 -3.97 13.26
CA THR A 166 2.27 -3.01 14.29
C THR A 166 2.11 -1.58 13.78
N ASP A 167 1.89 -0.66 14.72
CA ASP A 167 1.97 0.79 14.53
C ASP A 167 3.32 1.39 14.97
N GLY A 168 4.29 0.53 15.29
CA GLY A 168 5.58 0.91 15.84
C GLY A 168 5.58 1.10 17.37
N THR A 169 4.49 0.78 18.07
CA THR A 169 4.42 0.85 19.54
C THR A 169 4.46 -0.52 20.23
N GLY A 170 4.63 -1.60 19.47
CA GLY A 170 4.69 -2.98 19.97
C GLY A 170 4.10 -3.99 18.98
N TYR A 171 3.85 -5.23 19.43
CA TYR A 171 3.14 -6.27 18.67
C TYR A 171 3.87 -6.88 17.47
N GLY A 172 5.12 -6.50 17.21
CA GLY A 172 5.91 -7.05 16.10
C GLY A 172 6.16 -8.55 16.19
N GLY A 173 6.09 -9.14 17.39
CA GLY A 173 6.26 -10.60 17.56
C GLY A 173 7.63 -11.10 17.09
N GLY A 174 8.66 -10.24 17.15
CA GLY A 174 10.01 -10.50 16.62
C GLY A 174 10.28 -9.90 15.23
N LEU A 175 9.25 -9.35 14.56
CA LEU A 175 9.41 -8.54 13.36
C LEU A 175 9.78 -7.09 13.70
N PRO A 176 10.38 -6.32 12.77
CA PRO A 176 10.69 -4.91 12.96
C PRO A 176 9.44 -4.07 13.28
N GLU A 177 9.57 -3.12 14.20
CA GLU A 177 8.49 -2.19 14.59
C GLU A 177 8.76 -0.77 14.07
N GLY A 178 9.37 -0.71 12.90
CA GLY A 178 9.75 0.54 12.25
C GLY A 178 10.74 0.35 11.11
N ALA A 179 11.04 1.45 10.43
CA ALA A 179 11.99 1.51 9.34
C ALA A 179 12.68 2.87 9.29
N PRO A 180 13.98 2.96 8.96
CA PRO A 180 14.60 4.23 8.59
C PRO A 180 13.95 4.82 7.32
N PRO A 181 13.82 6.15 7.20
CA PRO A 181 14.20 7.19 8.18
C PRO A 181 13.11 7.47 9.23
N PHE A 182 12.02 6.70 9.24
CA PHE A 182 10.81 7.00 9.99
C PHE A 182 10.92 6.76 11.50
N GLY A 183 11.86 5.89 11.92
CA GLY A 183 11.88 5.39 13.28
C GLY A 183 10.73 4.41 13.49
N ASN A 184 9.98 4.54 14.58
CA ASN A 184 8.79 3.75 14.82
C ASN A 184 7.67 4.17 13.87
N CYS A 185 7.11 3.21 13.15
CA CYS A 185 6.02 3.43 12.20
C CYS A 185 5.26 2.13 11.93
N ASP A 186 4.15 2.27 11.20
CA ASP A 186 3.33 1.15 10.76
C ASP A 186 4.15 0.21 9.88
N MET A 187 4.17 -1.08 10.24
CA MET A 187 4.88 -2.11 9.49
C MET A 187 3.93 -3.24 9.10
N ASN A 188 4.20 -3.77 7.91
CA ASN A 188 3.38 -4.76 7.23
C ASN A 188 4.21 -5.97 6.82
N SER A 189 3.54 -7.12 6.77
CA SER A 189 4.04 -8.38 6.26
C SER A 189 3.13 -8.85 5.12
N ALA A 190 3.70 -9.29 4.00
CA ALA A 190 2.95 -9.92 2.91
C ALA A 190 2.71 -11.43 3.14
N ASP A 191 2.79 -11.88 4.40
CA ASP A 191 2.48 -13.23 4.87
C ASP A 191 3.06 -14.36 3.98
N GLY A 192 4.36 -14.23 3.64
CA GLY A 192 5.11 -15.25 2.89
C GLY A 192 5.15 -15.06 1.37
N LEU A 193 4.63 -13.94 0.86
CA LEU A 193 4.81 -13.54 -0.53
C LEU A 193 6.16 -12.85 -0.73
N ALA A 194 6.94 -13.31 -1.71
CA ALA A 194 8.11 -12.59 -2.19
C ALA A 194 7.70 -11.28 -2.90
N PRO A 195 8.58 -10.27 -3.02
CA PRO A 195 8.18 -8.94 -3.49
C PRO A 195 7.55 -8.91 -4.89
N ASP A 196 8.05 -9.73 -5.82
CA ASP A 196 7.52 -9.85 -7.18
C ASP A 196 6.16 -10.55 -7.23
N VAL A 197 5.96 -11.55 -6.37
CA VAL A 197 4.67 -12.23 -6.20
C VAL A 197 3.65 -11.29 -5.56
N PHE A 198 4.05 -10.51 -4.56
CA PHE A 198 3.20 -9.50 -3.94
C PHE A 198 2.83 -8.40 -4.95
N ALA A 199 3.79 -7.92 -5.74
CA ALA A 199 3.53 -7.00 -6.85
C ALA A 199 2.50 -7.57 -7.83
N GLY A 200 2.64 -8.84 -8.21
CA GLY A 200 1.68 -9.55 -9.07
C GLY A 200 0.29 -9.66 -8.47
N ALA A 201 0.19 -9.91 -7.15
CA ALA A 201 -1.08 -9.91 -6.43
C ALA A 201 -1.75 -8.53 -6.44
N CYS A 202 -0.96 -7.45 -6.45
CA CYS A 202 -1.39 -6.06 -6.60
C CYS A 202 -1.50 -5.60 -8.06
N GLY A 203 -1.60 -6.52 -9.03
CA GLY A 203 -1.81 -6.20 -10.44
C GLY A 203 -0.62 -5.54 -11.15
N ILE A 204 0.57 -5.58 -10.55
CA ILE A 204 1.80 -5.05 -11.13
C ILE A 204 2.55 -6.16 -11.85
N THR A 205 2.71 -6.02 -13.17
CA THR A 205 3.55 -6.93 -13.95
C THR A 205 5.00 -6.46 -13.88
N VAL A 206 5.81 -7.11 -13.05
CA VAL A 206 7.25 -6.91 -13.02
C VAL A 206 7.88 -7.78 -14.11
N LYS A 207 8.40 -7.18 -15.19
CA LYS A 207 9.14 -7.94 -16.21
C LYS A 207 10.41 -8.50 -15.57
N ARG A 208 10.43 -9.82 -15.36
CA ARG A 208 11.54 -10.58 -14.72
C ARG A 208 12.93 -10.29 -15.32
N ARG A 209 13.00 -9.91 -16.61
CA ARG A 209 14.26 -9.71 -17.34
C ARG A 209 15.00 -8.44 -16.92
N GLU A 210 14.30 -7.32 -16.71
CA GLU A 210 14.92 -6.05 -16.30
C GLU A 210 15.47 -6.07 -14.88
N PHE A 211 14.83 -6.83 -13.98
CA PHE A 211 15.26 -6.97 -12.59
C PHE A 211 16.55 -7.81 -12.49
N LEU A 212 16.59 -8.95 -13.18
CA LEU A 212 17.79 -9.81 -13.23
C LEU A 212 18.97 -9.11 -13.90
N ASP A 213 18.73 -8.37 -14.98
CA ASP A 213 19.77 -7.62 -15.68
C ASP A 213 20.33 -6.48 -14.81
N LYS A 214 19.48 -5.79 -14.02
CA LYS A 214 19.92 -4.74 -13.07
C LYS A 214 20.60 -5.30 -11.82
N MET A 215 20.18 -6.46 -11.30
CA MET A 215 20.87 -7.12 -10.19
C MET A 215 22.25 -7.64 -10.60
N ALA A 216 22.36 -8.22 -11.81
CA ALA A 216 23.64 -8.62 -12.39
C ALA A 216 24.59 -7.44 -12.56
N ALA A 217 24.08 -6.28 -13.01
CA ALA A 217 24.86 -5.05 -13.12
C ALA A 217 25.33 -4.47 -11.77
N ARG A 218 24.66 -4.82 -10.65
CA ARG A 218 25.03 -4.40 -9.29
C ARG A 218 25.94 -5.40 -8.56
N GLY A 219 26.42 -6.45 -9.23
CA GLY A 219 27.41 -7.39 -8.67
C GLY A 219 26.88 -8.30 -7.56
N GLN A 220 25.57 -8.29 -7.25
CA GLN A 220 24.97 -9.20 -6.29
C GLN A 220 24.61 -10.51 -6.99
N THR A 221 25.62 -11.37 -7.16
CA THR A 221 25.38 -12.75 -7.56
C THR A 221 24.88 -13.53 -6.33
N CYS A 222 23.59 -13.89 -6.33
CA CYS A 222 23.15 -15.03 -5.51
C CYS A 222 23.78 -16.27 -6.13
N ARG A 223 24.78 -16.84 -5.45
CA ARG A 223 25.24 -18.20 -5.73
C ARG A 223 24.19 -19.20 -5.20
N PRO A 224 24.02 -20.33 -5.89
CA PRO A 224 22.96 -21.31 -5.62
C PRO A 224 23.00 -21.88 -4.21
#